data_AF-A0A850LS34-F1
#
_entry.id   AF-A0A850LS34-F1
#
_cell.length_a   1.000
_cell.length_b   1.000
_cell.length_c   1.000
_cell.angle_alpha   90.00
_cell.angle_beta   90.00
_cell.angle_gamma   90.00
#
_symmetry.space_group_name_H-M   'P 1'
#
loop_
_entity.id
_entity.type
_entity.pdbx_description
1 polymer ?
#
loop_
_entity_poly.entity_id
_entity_poly.type
_entity_poly.pdbx_seq_one_letter_code
_entity_poly.pdbx_strand_id
1 'polypeptide(L)'
;MVTYTDQDNKNNKRKAKCPYCLQPPPVGSNWSCSDFESFGCGCSFDTFETKAICPNCGRKFRLTQCINCGEWSPIENYYRY
;
A
#
# COMPACT_ATOMS: atom_id res chain seq x y z
N MET A 1 3.46 -1.68 29.74
CA MET A 1 3.74 -2.44 28.50
C MET A 1 2.58 -2.14 27.57
N VAL A 2 2.76 -1.24 26.60
CA VAL A 2 1.65 -0.84 25.73
C VAL A 2 1.42 -1.99 24.75
N THR A 3 0.35 -2.75 24.97
CA THR A 3 -0.12 -3.74 23.99
C THR A 3 -0.73 -2.96 22.84
N TYR A 4 0.07 -2.66 21.82
CA TYR A 4 -0.41 -2.11 20.55
C TYR A 4 -1.27 -3.18 19.88
N THR A 5 -2.57 -3.13 20.14
CA THR A 5 -3.57 -4.06 19.60
C THR A 5 -3.64 -3.94 18.08
N ASP A 6 -3.81 -5.07 17.40
CA ASP A 6 -4.21 -5.24 15.98
C ASP A 6 -5.30 -4.26 15.49
N GLN A 7 -6.10 -3.72 16.41
CA GLN A 7 -7.13 -2.71 16.15
C GLN A 7 -6.59 -1.41 15.54
N ASP A 8 -5.39 -0.96 15.92
CA ASP A 8 -4.79 0.30 15.40
C ASP A 8 -4.36 0.15 13.93
N ASN A 9 -3.85 -1.03 13.59
CA ASN A 9 -3.42 -1.38 12.25
C ASN A 9 -4.61 -1.45 11.27
N LYS A 10 -5.75 -1.98 11.73
CA LYS A 10 -7.00 -2.02 10.97
C LYS A 10 -7.61 -0.63 10.73
N ASN A 11 -7.44 0.30 11.69
CA ASN A 11 -7.95 1.66 11.58
C ASN A 11 -7.12 2.56 10.65
N ASN A 12 -5.80 2.39 10.61
CA ASN A 12 -4.94 3.12 9.67
C ASN A 12 -5.21 2.74 8.21
N LYS A 13 -5.54 1.47 7.95
CA LYS A 13 -5.93 0.99 6.61
C LYS A 13 -7.20 1.67 6.08
N ARG A 14 -8.12 2.07 6.96
CA ARG A 14 -9.39 2.75 6.61
C ARG A 14 -9.25 4.24 6.32
N LYS A 15 -8.11 4.85 6.64
CA LYS A 15 -7.87 6.29 6.42
C LYS A 15 -7.06 6.59 5.17
N ALA A 16 -6.43 5.59 4.56
CA ALA A 16 -5.73 5.78 3.30
C ALA A 16 -6.73 6.18 2.19
N LYS A 17 -6.47 7.28 1.48
CA LYS A 17 -7.27 7.74 0.33
C LYS A 17 -6.35 8.19 -0.78
N CYS A 18 -6.72 7.92 -2.03
CA CYS A 18 -5.94 8.43 -3.15
C CYS A 18 -5.94 9.97 -3.15
N PRO A 19 -4.79 10.65 -3.26
CA PRO A 19 -4.75 12.12 -3.29
C PRO A 19 -5.40 12.72 -4.54
N TYR A 20 -5.60 11.93 -5.60
CA TYR A 20 -6.18 12.37 -6.87
C TYR A 20 -7.70 12.20 -6.91
N CYS A 21 -8.20 10.99 -6.61
CA CYS A 21 -9.63 10.69 -6.72
C CYS A 21 -10.34 10.59 -5.35
N LEU A 22 -9.61 10.73 -4.24
CA LEU A 22 -10.08 10.62 -2.85
C LEU A 22 -10.76 9.28 -2.50
N GLN A 23 -10.68 8.29 -3.40
CA GLN A 23 -11.24 6.97 -3.17
C GLN A 23 -10.32 6.17 -2.23
N PRO A 24 -10.91 5.39 -1.30
CA PRO A 24 -10.14 4.45 -0.49
C PRO A 24 -9.52 3.37 -1.40
N PRO A 25 -8.28 2.95 -1.14
CA PRO A 25 -7.67 1.86 -1.87
C PRO A 25 -8.44 0.56 -1.60
N PRO A 26 -8.56 -0.33 -2.61
CA PRO A 26 -9.17 -1.63 -2.40
C PRO A 26 -8.35 -2.45 -1.40
N VAL A 27 -9.04 -3.13 -0.49
CA VAL A 27 -8.41 -4.03 0.47
C VAL A 27 -8.01 -5.32 -0.25
N GLY A 28 -6.80 -5.81 0.00
CA GLY A 28 -6.31 -7.09 -0.50
C GLY A 28 -5.10 -6.96 -1.43
N SER A 29 -4.67 -8.11 -1.95
CA SER A 29 -3.46 -8.28 -2.77
C SER A 29 -3.60 -7.76 -4.20
N ASN A 30 -3.97 -6.48 -4.35
CA ASN A 30 -4.20 -5.84 -5.63
C ASN A 30 -2.91 -5.33 -6.31
N TRP A 31 -1.79 -5.30 -5.57
CA TRP A 31 -0.49 -4.89 -6.10
C TRP A 31 0.42 -6.08 -6.23
N SER A 32 1.13 -6.17 -7.35
CA SER A 32 2.16 -7.16 -7.58
C SER A 32 3.54 -6.59 -7.28
N CYS A 33 4.43 -7.42 -6.75
CA CYS A 33 5.85 -7.09 -6.67
C CYS A 33 6.47 -7.18 -8.06
N SER A 34 6.23 -6.15 -8.87
CA SER A 34 6.81 -5.92 -10.18
C SER A 34 7.32 -4.49 -10.20
N ASP A 35 8.62 -4.31 -10.39
CA ASP A 35 9.15 -2.98 -10.67
C ASP A 35 9.73 -2.93 -12.09
N PHE A 36 9.95 -1.73 -12.59
CA PHE A 36 10.41 -1.48 -13.95
C PHE A 36 11.93 -1.67 -14.13
N GLU A 37 12.69 -1.78 -13.04
CA GLU A 37 14.16 -1.74 -13.00
C GLU A 37 14.80 -3.09 -12.61
N SER A 38 14.01 -4.03 -12.10
CA SER A 38 14.45 -5.24 -11.41
C SER A 38 13.36 -6.30 -11.48
N PHE A 39 13.77 -7.56 -11.60
CA PHE A 39 12.85 -8.70 -11.59
C PHE A 39 12.26 -8.85 -10.17
N GLY A 40 11.15 -8.16 -9.91
CA GLY A 40 10.38 -8.32 -8.68
C GLY A 40 9.93 -9.76 -8.52
N CYS A 41 9.65 -10.20 -7.29
CA CYS A 41 9.29 -11.59 -7.03
C CYS A 41 7.91 -11.99 -7.57
N GLY A 42 7.14 -11.06 -8.16
CA GLY A 42 5.84 -11.31 -8.77
C GLY A 42 4.71 -11.60 -7.77
N CYS A 43 5.01 -11.69 -6.47
CA CYS A 43 3.98 -11.95 -5.46
C CYS A 43 2.98 -10.79 -5.41
N SER A 44 1.70 -11.14 -5.34
CA SER A 44 0.64 -10.17 -5.06
C SER A 44 0.53 -9.91 -3.57
N PHE A 45 0.52 -8.65 -3.16
CA PHE A 45 0.45 -8.24 -1.77
C PHE A 45 -0.35 -6.94 -1.61
N ASP A 46 -0.80 -6.68 -0.38
CA ASP A 46 -1.46 -5.43 -0.04
C ASP A 46 -0.40 -4.41 0.37
N THR A 47 -0.19 -3.41 -0.49
CA THR A 47 0.78 -2.34 -0.26
C THR A 47 0.45 -1.54 1.01
N PHE A 48 -0.82 -1.35 1.34
CA PHE A 48 -1.20 -0.57 2.52
C PHE A 48 -1.01 -1.37 3.81
N GLU A 49 -1.27 -2.68 3.79
CA GLU A 49 -1.00 -3.58 4.92
C GLU A 49 0.48 -3.65 5.28
N THR A 50 1.31 -3.78 4.25
CA THR A 50 2.75 -4.02 4.40
C THR A 50 3.57 -2.74 4.38
N LYS A 51 2.91 -1.56 4.36
CA LYS A 51 3.56 -0.24 4.25
C LYS A 51 4.50 -0.14 3.03
N ALA A 52 4.04 -0.67 1.91
CA ALA A 52 4.75 -0.77 0.65
C ALA A 52 6.00 -1.63 0.70
N ILE A 53 6.05 -2.65 1.56
CA ILE A 53 7.17 -3.57 1.65
C ILE A 53 6.70 -4.95 1.20
N CYS A 54 7.31 -5.50 0.16
CA CYS A 54 6.98 -6.85 -0.26
C CYS A 54 7.33 -7.84 0.87
N PRO A 55 6.38 -8.66 1.35
CA PRO A 55 6.64 -9.61 2.44
C PRO A 55 7.52 -10.79 2.01
N ASN A 56 7.66 -11.03 0.71
CA ASN A 56 8.44 -12.15 0.17
C ASN A 56 9.92 -11.78 -0.04
N CYS A 57 10.19 -10.64 -0.70
CA CYS A 57 11.54 -10.21 -1.01
C CYS A 57 12.05 -9.00 -0.20
N GLY A 58 11.19 -8.39 0.65
CA GLY A 58 11.55 -7.22 1.46
C GLY A 58 11.67 -5.90 0.70
N ARG A 59 11.35 -5.88 -0.60
CA ARG A 59 11.49 -4.66 -1.43
C ARG A 59 10.50 -3.59 -1.01
N LYS A 60 11.00 -2.37 -0.81
CA LYS A 60 10.18 -1.19 -0.45
C LYS A 60 9.83 -0.36 -1.68
N PHE A 61 8.54 -0.21 -1.95
CA PHE A 61 8.00 0.67 -2.97
C PHE A 61 7.72 2.04 -2.38
N ARG A 62 8.14 3.11 -3.07
CA ARG A 62 7.84 4.49 -2.66
C ARG A 62 6.52 4.97 -3.24
N LEU A 63 6.22 4.54 -4.46
CA LEU A 63 5.01 4.90 -5.20
C LEU A 63 4.07 3.72 -5.21
N THR A 64 2.77 3.98 -5.08
CA THR A 64 1.72 2.99 -5.32
C THR A 64 0.71 3.55 -6.31
N GLN A 65 0.31 2.69 -7.25
CA GLN A 65 -0.72 3.02 -8.21
C GLN A 65 -2.10 2.90 -7.57
N CYS A 66 -2.96 3.88 -7.85
CA CYS A 66 -4.38 3.79 -7.51
C CYS A 66 -5.08 2.87 -8.52
N ILE A 67 -5.76 1.83 -8.04
CA ILE A 67 -6.53 0.92 -8.90
C ILE A 67 -7.78 1.60 -9.48
N ASN A 68 -8.32 2.62 -8.80
CA ASN A 68 -9.53 3.32 -9.24
C ASN A 68 -9.26 4.32 -10.38
N CYS A 69 -8.21 5.15 -10.25
CA CYS A 69 -7.91 6.19 -11.24
C CYS A 69 -6.63 5.98 -12.04
N GLY A 70 -5.85 4.94 -11.74
CA GLY A 70 -4.59 4.63 -12.44
C GLY A 70 -3.39 5.51 -12.08
N GLU A 71 -3.60 6.61 -11.34
CA GLU A 71 -2.55 7.56 -10.96
C GLU A 71 -1.57 6.95 -9.95
N TRP A 72 -0.30 7.30 -10.10
CA TRP A 72 0.78 6.91 -9.20
C TRP A 72 1.00 8.01 -8.17
N SER A 73 1.03 7.65 -6.89
CA SER A 73 1.36 8.59 -5.82
C SER A 73 2.23 7.94 -4.76
N PRO A 74 3.06 8.73 -4.03
CA PRO A 74 3.75 8.23 -2.84
C PRO A 74 2.76 7.63 -1.85
N ILE A 75 3.08 6.47 -1.26
CA ILE A 75 2.19 5.83 -0.28
C ILE A 75 1.90 6.77 0.90
N GLU A 76 2.86 7.61 1.29
CA GLU A 76 2.70 8.62 2.35
C GLU A 76 1.59 9.63 2.05
N ASN A 77 1.38 10.00 0.78
CA ASN A 77 0.30 10.93 0.41
C ASN A 77 -1.08 10.34 0.65
N TYR A 78 -1.22 9.01 0.67
CA TYR A 78 -2.51 8.38 0.93
C TYR A 78 -2.97 8.59 2.37
N TYR A 79 -2.05 8.77 3.32
CA TYR A 79 -2.36 8.94 4.75
C TYR A 79 -2.55 10.41 5.18
N ARG A 80 -2.51 11.36 4.25
CA ARG A 80 -2.63 12.79 4.54
C ARG A 80 -4.08 13.31 4.59
N TYR A 81 -5.10 12.45 4.46
CA TYR A 81 -6.53 12.78 4.32
C TYR A 81 -7.44 11.95 5.24
#